data_AF-A0A060CQP0-F1
#
_entry.id   AF-A0A060CQP0-F1
#
_cell.length_a   1.000
_cell.length_b   1.000
_cell.length_c   1.000
_cell.angle_alpha   90.00
_cell.angle_beta   90.00
_cell.angle_gamma   90.00
#
_symmetry.space_group_name_H-M   'P 1'
#
loop_
_entity.id
_entity.type
_entity.pdbx_description
1 polymer ?
#
loop_
_entity_poly.entity_id
_entity_poly.type
_entity_poly.pdbx_seq_one_letter_code
_entity_poly.pdbx_strand_id
1 'polypeptide(L)'
;MGDKLEFEISQFLDPSVPNGRANYYGTTFLYIVGEGLVAWDVGGTTPFGGIKDSFKIPEHAWLGGDTSIHALTSGETDNHFMQMATNMGYDNAQPFMRGRRVLHTSAVDGVHDEKPLENPPLQDMIGLAGPHYINDSCAGCHLRNGRAAPAPLGQPLEKWTFK
;
A
#
# COMPACT_ATOMS: atom_id res chain seq x y z
N MET A 1 20.20 24.37 6.88
CA MET A 1 20.37 23.00 6.38
C MET A 1 20.44 22.11 7.61
N GLY A 2 19.44 21.25 7.82
CA GLY A 2 19.55 20.18 8.81
C GLY A 2 20.29 19.01 8.17
N ASP A 3 21.12 18.31 8.94
CA ASP A 3 21.73 17.07 8.47
C ASP A 3 20.63 16.08 8.08
N LYS A 4 20.83 15.39 6.95
CA LYS A 4 19.92 14.35 6.45
C LYS A 4 20.41 12.99 6.96
N LEU A 5 19.49 12.23 7.54
CA LEU A 5 19.75 10.90 8.04
C LEU A 5 18.86 9.91 7.29
N GLU A 6 19.49 8.96 6.60
CA GLU A 6 18.83 7.82 5.98
C GLU A 6 19.01 6.59 6.85
N PHE A 7 17.93 5.86 7.10
CA PHE A 7 17.99 4.57 7.79
C PHE A 7 16.88 3.65 7.32
N GLU A 8 17.14 2.35 7.35
CA GLU A 8 16.18 1.31 6.98
C GLU A 8 15.84 0.46 8.21
N ILE A 9 14.56 0.18 8.39
CA ILE A 9 14.07 -0.75 9.40
C ILE A 9 13.46 -1.94 8.68
N SER A 10 13.99 -3.12 8.95
CA SER A 10 13.56 -4.38 8.34
C SER A 10 13.18 -5.36 9.45
N GLN A 11 11.97 -5.89 9.35
CA GLN A 11 11.46 -6.86 10.32
C GLN A 11 11.59 -8.26 9.72
N PHE A 12 12.15 -9.18 10.50
CA PHE A 12 12.28 -10.57 10.10
C PHE A 12 11.27 -11.38 10.89
N LEU A 13 10.46 -12.19 10.20
CA LEU A 13 9.53 -13.08 10.86
C LEU A 13 10.31 -14.18 11.58
N ASP A 14 9.81 -14.59 12.74
CA ASP A 14 10.34 -15.75 13.44
C ASP A 14 10.23 -16.99 12.54
N PRO A 15 11.28 -17.83 12.43
CA PRO A 15 11.26 -19.02 11.57
C PRO A 15 10.13 -20.02 11.88
N SER A 16 9.54 -19.97 13.08
CA SER A 16 8.43 -20.82 13.49
C SER A 16 7.07 -20.41 12.92
N VAL A 17 6.97 -19.24 12.27
CA VAL A 17 5.73 -18.80 11.62
C VAL A 17 5.46 -19.68 10.39
N PRO A 18 4.35 -20.44 10.35
CA PRO A 18 4.13 -21.48 9.34
C PRO A 18 3.96 -20.93 7.92
N ASN A 19 3.59 -19.66 7.76
CA ASN A 19 3.44 -19.00 6.46
C ASN A 19 3.97 -17.56 6.54
N GLY A 20 4.89 -17.17 5.66
CA GLY A 20 5.45 -15.81 5.59
C GLY A 20 6.80 -15.77 4.85
N ARG A 21 7.25 -14.60 4.40
CA ARG A 21 8.61 -14.41 3.86
C ARG A 21 9.58 -14.13 5.01
N ALA A 22 10.78 -14.73 4.99
CA ALA A 22 11.78 -14.56 6.05
C ALA A 22 12.21 -13.10 6.24
N ASN A 23 12.32 -12.36 5.14
CA ASN A 23 12.49 -10.92 5.10
C ASN A 23 11.13 -10.25 4.86
N TYR A 24 10.60 -9.57 5.87
CA TYR A 24 9.47 -8.65 5.67
C TYR A 24 10.03 -7.29 5.29
N TYR A 25 9.50 -6.71 4.21
CA TYR A 25 9.95 -5.51 3.51
C TYR A 25 10.65 -4.48 4.42
N GLY A 26 11.95 -4.29 4.19
CA GLY A 26 12.68 -3.15 4.74
C GLY A 26 12.19 -1.86 4.08
N THR A 27 11.89 -0.85 4.89
CA THR A 27 11.54 0.49 4.38
C THR A 27 12.61 1.47 4.79
N THR A 28 13.16 2.20 3.81
CA THR A 28 14.10 3.29 4.06
C THR A 28 13.33 4.57 4.37
N PHE A 29 13.74 5.23 5.45
CA PHE A 29 13.19 6.49 5.95
C PHE A 29 14.20 7.61 5.77
N LEU A 30 13.70 8.81 5.49
CA LEU A 30 14.48 10.04 5.53
C LEU A 30 14.05 10.87 6.74
N TYR A 31 15.00 11.15 7.63
CA TYR A 31 14.86 12.10 8.71
C TYR A 31 15.68 13.36 8.42
N ILE A 32 15.06 14.53 8.57
CA ILE A 32 15.73 15.83 8.43
C ILE A 32 15.74 16.50 9.81
N VAL A 33 16.94 16.82 10.31
CA VAL A 33 17.10 17.49 11.60
C VAL A 33 16.33 18.81 11.61
N GLY A 34 15.40 18.95 12.56
CA GLY A 34 14.53 20.12 12.70
C GLY A 34 13.18 20.03 11.98
N GLU A 35 12.94 18.97 11.20
CA GLU A 35 11.69 18.74 10.47
C GLU A 35 11.05 17.39 10.82
N GLY A 36 11.85 16.34 11.00
CA GLY A 36 11.37 15.00 11.34
C GLY A 36 11.44 14.02 10.16
N LEU A 37 10.57 13.00 10.21
CA LEU A 37 10.39 12.06 9.09
C LEU A 37 9.56 12.71 7.99
N VAL A 38 10.00 12.57 6.75
CA VAL A 38 9.37 13.22 5.59
C VAL A 38 9.19 12.24 4.44
N ALA A 39 8.17 12.46 3.62
CA ALA A 39 8.09 11.77 2.34
C ALA A 39 9.22 12.21 1.42
N TRP A 40 9.87 11.24 0.77
CA TRP A 40 11.16 11.44 0.12
C TRP A 40 11.28 10.67 -1.20
N ASP A 41 12.19 11.11 -2.06
CA ASP A 41 12.54 10.43 -3.31
C ASP A 41 14.06 10.49 -3.53
N VAL A 42 14.57 9.64 -4.41
CA VAL A 42 15.98 9.57 -4.79
C VAL A 42 16.23 10.45 -6.00
N GLY A 43 17.09 11.45 -5.86
CA GLY A 43 17.50 12.31 -6.96
C GLY A 43 18.67 11.71 -7.76
N GLY A 44 18.75 12.09 -9.04
CA GLY A 44 19.90 11.83 -9.92
C GLY A 44 19.74 10.67 -10.90
N THR A 45 20.04 10.90 -12.18
CA THR A 45 20.16 9.90 -13.26
C THR A 45 21.59 9.30 -13.23
N THR A 46 21.92 8.02 -13.47
CA THR A 46 21.58 7.06 -14.56
C THR A 46 22.09 5.61 -14.27
N PRO A 47 21.89 4.62 -15.17
CA PRO A 47 22.35 3.21 -15.04
C PRO A 47 23.85 2.94 -14.93
N PHE A 48 24.74 3.95 -14.98
CA PHE A 48 26.21 3.76 -14.91
C PHE A 48 26.96 4.79 -14.05
N GLY A 49 26.29 5.54 -13.17
CA GLY A 49 26.96 6.42 -12.20
C GLY A 49 26.27 7.75 -11.95
N GLY A 50 26.39 8.22 -10.69
CA GLY A 50 25.83 9.44 -10.11
C GLY A 50 25.76 9.29 -8.57
N ILE A 51 25.75 10.39 -7.82
CA ILE A 51 25.45 10.34 -6.38
C ILE A 51 23.93 10.29 -6.25
N LYS A 52 23.41 9.17 -5.77
CA LYS A 52 22.02 9.08 -5.31
C LYS A 52 21.92 9.87 -4.03
N ASP A 53 21.14 10.95 -4.03
CA ASP A 53 20.89 11.76 -2.84
C ASP A 53 19.39 11.78 -2.57
N SER A 54 19.00 11.58 -1.31
CA SER A 54 17.60 11.62 -0.89
C SER A 54 17.14 13.05 -0.64
N PHE A 55 15.94 13.38 -1.11
CA PHE A 55 15.35 14.69 -0.92
C PHE A 55 13.88 14.59 -0.50
N LYS A 56 13.40 15.56 0.28
CA LYS A 56 11.98 15.69 0.65
C LYS A 56 11.15 15.93 -0.61
N ILE A 57 10.14 15.11 -0.84
CA ILE A 57 9.11 15.36 -1.86
C ILE A 57 8.37 16.64 -1.45
N PRO A 58 8.12 17.59 -2.36
CA PRO A 58 7.33 18.78 -2.06
C PRO A 58 5.94 18.44 -1.52
N GLU A 59 5.48 19.15 -0.47
CA GLU A 59 4.20 18.85 0.21
C GLU A 59 2.98 18.88 -0.73
N HIS A 60 3.00 19.70 -1.78
CA HIS A 60 1.91 19.74 -2.77
C HIS A 60 1.77 18.43 -3.58
N ALA A 61 2.77 17.55 -3.53
CA ALA A 61 2.75 16.23 -4.16
C ALA A 61 2.37 15.11 -3.16
N TRP A 62 2.10 15.43 -1.90
CA TRP A 62 1.71 14.45 -0.88
C TRP A 62 0.23 14.10 -1.00
N LEU A 63 -0.09 13.22 -1.96
CA LEU A 63 -1.47 12.78 -2.22
C LEU A 63 -2.13 12.07 -1.03
N GLY A 64 -1.35 11.55 -0.09
CA GLY A 64 -1.81 10.98 1.19
C GLY A 64 -1.52 11.86 2.40
N GLY A 65 -1.10 13.11 2.21
CA GLY A 65 -0.59 13.95 3.32
C GLY A 65 0.57 13.27 4.03
N ASP A 66 0.56 13.26 5.37
CA ASP A 66 1.61 12.62 6.17
C ASP A 66 1.66 11.09 5.99
N THR A 67 0.63 10.47 5.42
CA THR A 67 0.61 9.03 5.11
C THR A 67 1.12 8.72 3.70
N SER A 68 1.66 9.70 2.99
CA SER A 68 2.22 9.50 1.65
C SER A 68 3.40 8.53 1.66
N ILE A 69 3.24 7.39 0.98
CA ILE A 69 4.31 6.42 0.75
C ILE A 69 5.31 7.01 -0.26
N HIS A 70 6.60 6.89 0.06
CA HIS A 70 7.68 7.72 -0.46
C HIS A 70 8.13 7.35 -1.88
N ALA A 71 8.72 6.15 -2.02
CA ALA A 71 9.25 5.64 -3.26
C ALA A 71 8.94 4.13 -3.39
N LEU A 72 8.71 3.67 -4.63
CA LEU A 72 8.51 2.24 -4.92
C LEU A 72 9.87 1.53 -4.98
N THR A 73 10.45 1.24 -3.82
CA THR A 73 11.74 0.53 -3.73
C THR A 73 11.59 -0.99 -3.66
N SER A 74 10.41 -1.48 -3.28
CA SER A 74 10.11 -2.93 -3.14
C SER A 74 10.02 -3.68 -4.47
N GLY A 75 9.87 -2.98 -5.61
CA GLY A 75 9.65 -3.61 -6.91
C GLY A 75 8.26 -4.23 -7.10
N GLU A 76 7.36 -4.11 -6.12
CA GLU A 76 5.98 -4.62 -6.19
C GLU A 76 5.03 -3.54 -6.68
N THR A 77 5.11 -3.22 -7.98
CA THR A 77 4.29 -2.16 -8.63
C THR A 77 2.80 -2.32 -8.37
N ASP A 78 2.33 -3.56 -8.33
CA ASP A 78 0.91 -3.86 -8.23
C ASP A 78 0.41 -3.77 -6.78
N ASN A 79 1.31 -3.82 -5.79
CA ASN A 79 0.95 -3.89 -4.37
C ASN A 79 1.31 -2.64 -3.55
N HIS A 80 1.84 -1.61 -4.21
CA HIS A 80 2.40 -0.44 -3.53
C HIS A 80 1.41 0.25 -2.59
N PHE A 81 0.21 0.56 -3.08
CA PHE A 81 -0.82 1.27 -2.29
C PHE A 81 -1.52 0.38 -1.26
N MET A 82 -1.15 -0.90 -1.20
CA MET A 82 -1.70 -1.83 -0.24
C MET A 82 -0.82 -2.00 1.01
N GLN A 83 0.31 -1.29 1.08
CA GLN A 83 1.22 -1.29 2.21
C GLN A 83 0.74 -0.36 3.32
N MET A 84 1.17 -0.61 4.56
CA MET A 84 0.93 0.31 5.67
C MET A 84 1.64 1.64 5.40
N ALA A 85 1.01 2.74 5.80
CA ALA A 85 1.68 4.04 5.84
C ALA A 85 2.86 4.00 6.82
N THR A 86 3.95 4.67 6.48
CA THR A 86 5.21 4.62 7.23
C THR A 86 5.13 5.33 8.60
N ASN A 87 4.12 6.18 8.80
CA ASN A 87 3.82 6.84 10.07
C ASN A 87 2.70 6.15 10.88
N MET A 88 2.31 4.93 10.52
CA MET A 88 1.24 4.21 11.21
C MET A 88 1.65 3.81 12.63
N GLY A 89 0.88 4.25 13.62
CA GLY A 89 1.09 3.85 15.02
C GLY A 89 0.87 2.35 15.25
N TYR A 90 1.53 1.81 16.27
CA TYR A 90 1.50 0.38 16.65
C TYR A 90 0.08 -0.18 16.72
N ASP A 91 -0.83 0.50 17.44
CA ASP A 91 -2.21 0.05 17.64
C ASP A 91 -3.06 0.07 16.36
N ASN A 92 -2.61 0.77 15.31
CA ASN A 92 -3.34 0.95 14.06
C ASN A 92 -2.95 -0.08 12.99
N ALA A 93 -1.77 -0.70 13.11
CA ALA A 93 -1.29 -1.70 12.15
C ALA A 93 -2.26 -2.90 12.05
N GLN A 94 -2.69 -3.45 13.19
CA GLN A 94 -3.59 -4.61 13.19
C GLN A 94 -5.00 -4.29 12.65
N PRO A 95 -5.66 -3.19 13.05
CA PRO A 95 -6.87 -2.72 12.39
C PRO A 95 -6.72 -2.53 10.88
N PHE A 96 -5.62 -1.92 10.42
CA PHE A 96 -5.35 -1.75 8.99
C PHE A 96 -5.29 -3.10 8.27
N MET A 97 -4.52 -4.06 8.79
CA MET A 97 -4.39 -5.39 8.17
C MET A 97 -5.74 -6.13 8.12
N ARG A 98 -6.57 -6.01 9.17
CA ARG A 98 -7.92 -6.59 9.18
C ARG A 98 -8.87 -5.91 8.20
N GLY A 99 -8.84 -4.57 8.12
CA GLY A 99 -9.65 -3.80 7.17
C GLY A 99 -9.26 -4.11 5.73
N ARG A 100 -7.95 -4.16 5.45
CA ARG A 100 -7.40 -4.60 4.16
C ARG A 100 -7.90 -6.00 3.81
N ARG A 101 -7.87 -6.94 4.76
CA ARG A 101 -8.40 -8.29 4.54
C ARG A 101 -9.85 -8.23 4.04
N VAL A 102 -10.73 -7.46 4.68
CA VAL A 102 -12.13 -7.29 4.26
C VAL A 102 -12.23 -6.69 2.86
N LEU A 103 -11.49 -5.62 2.59
CA LEU A 103 -11.54 -4.88 1.32
C LEU A 103 -11.16 -5.75 0.10
N HIS A 104 -10.27 -6.71 0.32
CA HIS A 104 -9.74 -7.65 -0.67
C HIS A 104 -10.45 -9.02 -0.67
N THR A 105 -11.65 -9.11 -0.11
CA THR A 105 -12.42 -10.35 -0.02
C THR A 105 -13.72 -10.25 -0.81
N SER A 106 -14.07 -11.32 -1.53
CA SER A 106 -15.40 -11.47 -2.13
C SER A 106 -16.47 -11.62 -1.05
N ALA A 107 -17.49 -10.78 -1.12
CA ALA A 107 -18.70 -10.87 -0.32
C ALA A 107 -19.64 -12.01 -0.80
N VAL A 108 -19.27 -12.76 -1.84
CA VAL A 108 -20.02 -13.93 -2.30
C VAL A 108 -19.48 -15.19 -1.63
N ASP A 109 -18.20 -15.50 -1.83
CA ASP A 109 -17.58 -16.77 -1.43
C ASP A 109 -16.43 -16.64 -0.42
N GLY A 110 -16.12 -15.41 0.01
CA GLY A 110 -15.07 -15.14 0.99
C GLY A 110 -13.65 -15.28 0.45
N VAL A 111 -13.46 -15.53 -0.86
CA VAL A 111 -12.13 -15.72 -1.45
C VAL A 111 -11.40 -14.37 -1.53
N HIS A 112 -10.10 -14.40 -1.26
CA HIS A 112 -9.23 -13.23 -1.34
C HIS A 112 -8.69 -13.01 -2.77
N ASP A 113 -8.58 -11.76 -3.21
CA ASP A 113 -7.99 -11.43 -4.53
C ASP A 113 -6.46 -11.65 -4.58
N GLU A 114 -5.81 -11.67 -3.41
CA GLU A 114 -4.41 -12.00 -3.23
C GLU A 114 -4.24 -13.47 -2.86
N LYS A 115 -3.45 -14.18 -3.66
CA LYS A 115 -3.10 -15.59 -3.43
C LYS A 115 -4.33 -16.44 -3.07
N PRO A 116 -5.38 -16.47 -3.91
CA PRO A 116 -6.68 -17.10 -3.60
C PRO A 116 -6.59 -18.59 -3.23
N LEU A 117 -5.53 -19.28 -3.66
CA LEU A 117 -5.30 -20.70 -3.33
C LEU A 117 -4.57 -20.90 -1.99
N GLU A 118 -3.77 -19.93 -1.56
CA GLU A 118 -2.98 -20.02 -0.31
C GLU A 118 -3.70 -19.36 0.87
N ASN A 119 -4.42 -18.26 0.61
CA ASN A 119 -5.14 -17.51 1.61
C ASN A 119 -6.55 -18.10 1.81
N PRO A 120 -6.86 -18.67 2.99
CA PRO A 120 -8.15 -19.31 3.22
C PRO A 120 -9.30 -18.29 3.19
N PRO A 121 -10.49 -18.66 2.68
CA PRO A 121 -11.62 -17.74 2.60
C PRO A 121 -12.00 -17.14 3.95
N LEU A 122 -12.25 -15.83 3.97
CA LEU A 122 -12.75 -15.13 5.14
C LEU A 122 -14.26 -15.40 5.29
N GLN A 123 -14.57 -16.29 6.22
CA GLN A 123 -15.93 -16.81 6.43
C GLN A 123 -16.96 -15.71 6.69
N ASP A 124 -16.58 -14.67 7.43
CA ASP A 124 -17.47 -13.56 7.79
C ASP A 124 -17.97 -12.74 6.58
N MET A 125 -17.33 -12.87 5.41
CA MET A 125 -17.73 -12.18 4.18
C MET A 125 -18.70 -12.98 3.31
N ILE A 126 -18.85 -14.28 3.54
CA ILE A 126 -19.63 -15.16 2.67
C ILE A 126 -21.11 -14.75 2.69
N GLY A 127 -21.68 -14.51 1.51
CA GLY A 127 -23.10 -14.18 1.35
C GLY A 127 -23.51 -12.73 1.68
N LEU A 128 -22.56 -11.82 1.90
CA LEU A 128 -22.84 -10.41 2.18
C LEU A 128 -23.10 -9.54 0.94
N ALA A 129 -22.88 -10.04 -0.28
CA ALA A 129 -23.06 -9.26 -1.51
C ALA A 129 -24.51 -8.81 -1.77
N GLY A 130 -25.49 -9.54 -1.22
CA GLY A 130 -26.91 -9.30 -1.47
C GLY A 130 -27.31 -9.54 -2.94
N PRO A 131 -28.55 -9.19 -3.34
CA PRO A 131 -29.07 -9.46 -4.68
C PRO A 131 -28.70 -8.41 -5.74
N HIS A 132 -28.12 -7.27 -5.33
CA HIS A 132 -27.89 -6.13 -6.20
C HIS A 132 -26.48 -5.60 -6.04
N TYR A 133 -25.55 -6.17 -6.79
CA TYR A 133 -24.17 -5.72 -6.86
C TYR A 133 -23.65 -5.80 -8.29
N ILE A 134 -22.66 -4.96 -8.59
CA ILE A 134 -21.94 -4.94 -9.88
C ILE A 134 -20.59 -5.66 -9.73
N ASN A 135 -20.05 -5.69 -8.51
CA ASN A 135 -18.83 -6.40 -8.15
C ASN A 135 -18.98 -7.02 -6.76
N ASP A 136 -18.29 -8.12 -6.51
CA ASP A 136 -18.44 -8.90 -5.28
C ASP A 136 -17.51 -8.43 -4.15
N SER A 137 -16.55 -7.57 -4.44
CA SER A 137 -15.57 -7.06 -3.48
C SER A 137 -15.33 -5.57 -3.66
N CYS A 138 -14.85 -4.91 -2.61
CA CYS A 138 -14.48 -3.50 -2.67
C CYS A 138 -13.34 -3.26 -3.67
N ALA A 139 -12.33 -4.14 -3.66
CA ALA A 139 -11.19 -4.11 -4.59
C ALA A 139 -11.58 -4.32 -6.06
N GLY A 140 -12.74 -4.94 -6.33
CA GLY A 140 -13.24 -5.13 -7.68
C GLY A 140 -13.49 -3.81 -8.43
N CYS A 141 -13.85 -2.74 -7.72
CA CYS A 141 -13.89 -1.38 -8.28
C CYS A 141 -12.65 -0.55 -7.89
N HIS A 142 -12.09 -0.76 -6.70
CA HIS A 142 -10.92 -0.05 -6.17
C HIS A 142 -9.66 -0.90 -6.25
N LEU A 143 -9.23 -1.19 -7.48
CA LEU A 143 -8.16 -2.15 -7.74
C LEU A 143 -6.89 -1.79 -6.96
N ARG A 144 -6.43 -2.73 -6.11
CA ARG A 144 -5.16 -2.65 -5.37
C ARG A 144 -5.01 -1.37 -4.54
N ASN A 145 -6.09 -0.85 -3.98
CA ASN A 145 -6.16 0.43 -3.26
C ASN A 145 -5.72 1.65 -4.08
N GLY A 146 -5.62 1.49 -5.41
CA GLY A 146 -5.26 2.55 -6.33
C GLY A 146 -6.45 3.45 -6.62
N ARG A 147 -6.15 4.73 -6.84
CA ARG A 147 -7.06 5.61 -7.59
C ARG A 147 -6.99 5.24 -9.07
N ALA A 148 -8.11 5.25 -9.78
CA ALA A 148 -8.12 5.29 -11.24
C ALA A 148 -8.85 6.56 -11.72
N ALA A 149 -8.71 6.90 -12.99
CA ALA A 149 -9.52 7.96 -13.59
C ALA A 149 -10.95 7.41 -13.83
N PRO A 150 -12.00 8.25 -13.71
CA PRO A 150 -13.34 7.83 -14.08
C PRO A 150 -13.40 7.51 -15.58
N ALA A 151 -14.29 6.59 -15.96
CA ALA A 151 -14.56 6.32 -17.36
C ALA A 151 -15.09 7.60 -18.07
N PRO A 152 -14.84 7.76 -19.38
CA PRO A 152 -15.43 8.86 -20.15
C PRO A 152 -16.96 8.88 -20.05
N LEU A 153 -17.55 10.06 -20.22
CA LEU A 153 -19.00 10.23 -20.23
C LEU A 153 -19.66 9.29 -21.26
N GLY A 154 -20.74 8.62 -20.86
CA GLY A 154 -21.49 7.70 -21.70
C GLY A 154 -20.98 6.26 -21.72
N GLN A 155 -19.91 5.94 -20.98
CA GLN A 155 -19.46 4.55 -20.78
C GLN A 155 -19.94 3.98 -19.44
N PRO A 156 -20.23 2.66 -19.35
CA PRO A 156 -20.55 2.01 -18.09
C PRO A 156 -19.44 2.19 -17.05
N LEU A 157 -19.83 2.46 -15.81
CA LEU A 157 -18.92 2.49 -14.66
C LEU A 157 -18.67 1.06 -14.18
N GLU A 158 -17.80 0.35 -14.88
CA GLU A 158 -17.28 -0.95 -14.42
C GLU A 158 -16.30 -0.78 -13.24
N LYS A 159 -15.81 0.46 -13.03
CA LYS A 159 -14.87 0.87 -11.96
C LYS A 159 -15.28 2.24 -11.43
N TRP A 160 -15.39 2.38 -10.09
CA TRP A 160 -15.73 3.65 -9.43
C TRP A 160 -14.50 4.29 -8.81
N THR A 161 -14.33 5.60 -9.02
CA THR A 161 -13.17 6.37 -8.54
C THR A 161 -13.58 7.78 -8.15
N PHE A 162 -13.03 8.27 -7.05
CA PHE A 162 -13.19 9.65 -6.61
C PHE A 162 -11.99 10.48 -7.09
N LYS A 163 -12.24 11.75 -7.41
CA LYS A 163 -11.19 12.76 -7.67
C LYS A 163 -10.60 13.26 -6.36
#